data_AF-A0A3C1LCF4-F1
#
_entry.id   AF-A0A3C1LCF4-F1
#
_cell.length_a   1.000
_cell.length_b   1.000
_cell.length_c   1.000
_cell.angle_alpha   90.00
_cell.angle_beta   90.00
_cell.angle_gamma   90.00
#
_symmetry.space_group_name_H-M   'P 1'
#
loop_
_entity.id
_entity.type
_entity.pdbx_description
1 polymer ?
#
loop_
_entity_poly.entity_id
_entity_poly.type
_entity_poly.pdbx_seq_one_letter_code
_entity_poly.pdbx_strand_id
1 'polypeptide(L)'
;MDDLERNRREAAAAHARLVAHLATLTDAQAAQPSLLPGWSIGHVLTHLARNADSHVGMLQAANEGRAAAQYPGGLEQRNADIEAGQGRP
;
A
#
# COMPACT_ATOMS: atom_id res chain seq x y z
N MET A 1 18.32 19.12 9.88
CA MET A 1 16.91 18.81 9.53
C MET A 1 16.65 17.43 10.10
N ASP A 2 15.68 17.30 11.00
CA ASP A 2 15.31 16.01 11.60
C ASP A 2 15.04 14.97 10.51
N ASP A 3 15.69 13.81 10.61
CA ASP A 3 15.58 12.72 9.63
C ASP A 3 14.13 12.26 9.48
N LEU A 4 13.35 12.33 10.56
CA LEU A 4 11.93 11.99 10.54
C LEU A 4 11.13 12.98 9.68
N GLU A 5 11.34 14.29 9.85
CA GLU A 5 10.63 15.30 9.06
C GLU A 5 11.04 15.26 7.58
N ARG A 6 12.31 14.95 7.29
CA ARG A 6 12.76 14.70 5.91
C ARG A 6 12.03 13.49 5.31
N ASN A 7 12.05 12.34 5.99
CA ASN A 7 11.41 11.12 5.51
C ASN A 7 9.90 11.31 5.31
N ARG A 8 9.24 11.99 6.24
CA ARG A 8 7.80 12.30 6.15
C ARG A 8 7.49 13.14 4.92
N ARG A 9 8.26 14.21 4.69
CA ARG A 9 8.08 15.08 3.51
C ARG A 9 8.31 14.32 2.20
N GLU A 10 9.37 13.50 2.13
CA GLU A 10 9.71 12.74 0.93
C GLU A 10 8.65 11.66 0.63
N ALA A 11 8.18 10.94 1.64
CA ALA A 11 7.08 9.98 1.51
C ALA A 11 5.78 10.65 1.03
N ALA A 12 5.41 11.79 1.62
CA ALA A 12 4.24 12.56 1.19
C ALA A 12 4.35 13.03 -0.26
N ALA A 13 5.52 13.54 -0.67
CA ALA A 13 5.76 13.97 -2.04
C ALA A 13 5.73 12.80 -3.03
N ALA A 14 6.27 11.65 -2.66
CA ALA A 14 6.21 10.43 -3.48
C ALA A 14 4.76 9.93 -3.65
N HIS A 15 3.98 9.91 -2.56
CA HIS A 15 2.57 9.54 -2.58
C HIS A 15 1.74 10.48 -3.47
N ALA A 16 1.96 11.79 -3.38
CA ALA A 16 1.27 12.77 -4.22
C ALA A 16 1.56 12.55 -5.72
N ARG A 17 2.82 12.28 -6.10
CA ARG A 17 3.18 11.95 -7.48
C ARG A 17 2.53 10.65 -7.96
N LEU A 18 2.48 9.64 -7.11
CA LEU A 18 1.78 8.38 -7.41
C LEU A 18 0.30 8.64 -7.68
N VAL A 19 -0.41 9.32 -6.77
CA VAL A 19 -1.84 9.62 -6.93
C VAL A 19 -2.11 10.42 -8.22
N ALA A 20 -1.28 11.42 -8.53
CA ALA A 20 -1.41 12.19 -9.76
C ALA A 20 -1.22 11.33 -11.02
N HIS A 21 -0.30 10.36 -11.00
CA HIS A 21 -0.09 9.44 -12.11
C HIS A 21 -1.25 8.45 -12.27
N LEU A 22 -1.81 7.97 -11.15
CA LEU A 22 -2.93 7.03 -11.15
C LEU A 22 -4.24 7.67 -11.62
N ALA A 23 -4.37 9.00 -11.57
CA ALA A 23 -5.56 9.71 -12.04
C ALA A 23 -5.89 9.47 -13.52
N THR A 24 -4.91 9.04 -14.32
CA THR A 24 -5.10 8.70 -15.75
C THR A 24 -5.10 7.20 -16.02
N LEU A 25 -4.97 6.36 -14.98
CA LEU A 25 -4.94 4.92 -15.12
C LEU A 25 -6.37 4.39 -15.28
N THR A 26 -6.58 3.55 -16.29
CA THR A 26 -7.85 2.86 -16.52
C THR A 26 -7.85 1.46 -15.89
N ASP A 27 -9.03 0.90 -15.61
CA ASP A 27 -9.17 -0.47 -15.09
C ASP A 27 -8.54 -1.51 -16.02
N ALA A 28 -8.66 -1.29 -17.33
CA ALA A 28 -8.04 -2.16 -18.34
C ALA A 28 -6.50 -2.12 -18.27
N GLN A 29 -5.90 -0.98 -17.93
CA GLN A 29 -4.47 -0.86 -17.68
C GLN A 29 -4.11 -1.47 -16.32
N ALA A 30 -4.92 -1.29 -15.28
CA ALA A 30 -4.70 -1.90 -13.97
C ALA A 30 -4.67 -3.44 -14.05
N ALA A 31 -5.46 -4.04 -14.94
CA ALA A 31 -5.46 -5.47 -15.20
C ALA A 31 -4.20 -5.99 -15.94
N GLN A 32 -3.37 -5.12 -16.54
CA GLN A 32 -2.17 -5.54 -17.26
C GLN A 32 -1.06 -6.04 -16.32
N PRO A 33 -0.17 -6.92 -16.80
CA PRO A 33 1.03 -7.30 -16.06
C PRO A 33 1.86 -6.08 -15.63
N SER A 34 2.33 -6.09 -14.39
CA SER A 34 3.34 -5.17 -13.88
C SER A 34 4.75 -5.67 -14.23
N LEU A 35 5.77 -4.92 -13.79
CA LEU A 35 7.17 -5.35 -13.88
C LEU A 35 7.53 -6.43 -12.85
N LEU A 36 6.66 -6.69 -11.87
CA LEU A 36 6.85 -7.77 -10.91
C LEU A 36 6.26 -9.08 -11.46
N PRO A 37 7.05 -10.16 -11.54
CA PRO A 37 6.57 -11.44 -12.06
C PRO A 37 5.30 -11.92 -11.35
N GLY A 38 4.27 -12.24 -12.14
CA GLY A 38 2.99 -12.76 -11.64
C GLY A 38 2.04 -11.72 -11.06
N TRP A 39 2.40 -10.43 -11.03
CA TRP A 39 1.54 -9.37 -10.48
C TRP A 39 1.02 -8.47 -11.60
N SER A 40 -0.30 -8.23 -11.64
CA SER A 40 -0.86 -7.11 -12.39
C SER A 40 -0.53 -5.78 -11.73
N ILE A 41 -0.72 -4.66 -12.44
CA ILE A 41 -0.66 -3.32 -11.83
C ILE A 41 -1.65 -3.23 -10.66
N GLY A 42 -2.83 -3.81 -10.78
CA GLY A 42 -3.84 -3.91 -9.72
C GLY A 42 -3.34 -4.62 -8.46
N HIS A 43 -2.50 -5.66 -8.58
CA HIS A 43 -1.85 -6.29 -7.42
C HIS A 43 -0.91 -5.31 -6.71
N VAL A 44 -0.12 -4.54 -7.46
CA VAL A 44 0.78 -3.53 -6.89
C VAL A 44 -0.01 -2.45 -6.15
N LEU A 45 -1.08 -1.94 -6.76
CA LEU A 45 -1.92 -0.91 -6.14
C LEU A 45 -2.63 -1.42 -4.90
N THR A 46 -3.16 -2.64 -4.94
CA THR A 46 -3.77 -3.28 -3.77
C THR A 46 -2.75 -3.48 -2.67
N HIS A 47 -1.54 -3.92 -3.00
CA HIS A 47 -0.47 -4.06 -2.03
C HIS A 47 -0.14 -2.72 -1.34
N LEU A 48 0.00 -1.63 -2.10
CA LEU A 48 0.26 -0.31 -1.54
C LEU A 48 -0.86 0.15 -0.59
N ALA A 49 -2.13 -0.05 -0.99
CA ALA A 49 -3.28 0.29 -0.16
C ALA A 49 -3.32 -0.53 1.14
N ARG A 50 -3.21 -1.87 1.05
CA ARG A 50 -3.20 -2.76 2.22
C ARG A 50 -1.97 -2.54 3.13
N ASN A 51 -0.85 -2.12 2.55
CA ASN A 51 0.33 -1.74 3.33
C ASN A 51 0.11 -0.41 4.07
N ALA A 52 -0.60 0.55 3.49
CA ALA A 52 -0.99 1.77 4.19
C ALA A 52 -1.93 1.44 5.36
N ASP A 53 -2.96 0.62 5.12
CA ASP A 53 -3.91 0.17 6.15
C ASP A 53 -3.18 -0.49 7.35
N SER A 54 -2.18 -1.34 7.08
CA SER A 54 -1.42 -2.00 8.16
C SER A 54 -0.55 -1.04 8.97
N HIS A 55 0.10 -0.06 8.33
CA HIS A 55 0.86 0.96 9.04
C HIS A 55 -0.04 1.87 9.87
N VAL A 56 -1.22 2.25 9.35
CA VAL A 56 -2.22 3.01 10.13
C VAL A 56 -2.61 2.23 11.38
N GLY A 57 -2.92 0.94 11.27
CA GLY A 57 -3.26 0.10 12.42
C GLY A 57 -2.14 0.00 13.45
N MET A 58 -0.88 -0.15 13.02
CA MET A 58 0.27 -0.17 13.93
C MET A 58 0.46 1.16 14.65
N LEU A 59 0.33 2.29 13.94
CA LEU A 59 0.50 3.63 14.52
C LEU A 59 -0.65 3.98 15.48
N GLN A 60 -1.88 3.56 15.17
CA GLN A 60 -3.02 3.69 16.08
C GLN A 60 -2.79 2.92 17.38
N ALA A 61 -2.36 1.65 17.29
CA ALA A 61 -2.03 0.85 18.47
C ALA A 61 -0.90 1.50 19.30
N ALA A 62 0.13 2.01 18.63
CA ALA A 62 1.24 2.71 19.30
C ALA A 62 0.76 3.97 20.04
N ASN A 63 -0.16 4.75 19.44
CA ASN A 63 -0.77 5.92 20.08
C ASN A 63 -1.57 5.56 21.34
N GLU A 64 -2.04 4.32 21.45
CA GLU A 64 -2.70 3.76 22.63
C GLU A 64 -1.72 3.04 23.59
N GLY A 65 -0.41 3.09 23.34
CA GLY A 65 0.60 2.43 24.17
C GLY A 65 0.68 0.91 23.98
N ARG A 66 0.14 0.39 22.88
CA ARG A 66 0.11 -1.05 22.55
C ARG A 66 0.96 -1.35 21.31
N ALA A 67 1.45 -2.57 21.21
CA ALA A 67 2.01 -3.10 19.96
C ALA A 67 0.91 -3.83 19.17
N ALA A 68 0.89 -3.68 17.85
CA ALA A 68 0.06 -4.46 16.95
C ALA A 68 0.94 -5.12 15.88
N ALA A 69 0.57 -6.35 15.49
CA ALA A 69 1.20 -6.99 14.34
C ALA A 69 0.80 -6.24 13.05
N GLN A 70 1.76 -6.05 12.14
CA GLN A 70 1.48 -5.46 10.84
C GLN A 70 0.44 -6.27 10.04
N TYR A 71 0.54 -7.59 10.12
CA TYR A 71 -0.42 -8.52 9.51
C TYR A 71 -0.90 -9.49 10.59
N PRO A 72 -2.06 -9.25 11.23
CA PRO A 72 -2.56 -10.11 12.32
C PRO A 72 -2.70 -11.59 11.91
N GLY A 73 -3.14 -11.86 10.68
CA GLY A 73 -3.19 -13.20 10.07
C GLY A 73 -1.92 -13.59 9.31
N GLY A 74 -0.80 -12.88 9.53
CA GLY A 74 0.49 -13.16 8.91
C GLY A 74 0.55 -12.93 7.41
N LEU A 75 1.56 -13.53 6.77
CA LEU A 75 1.82 -13.38 5.34
C LEU A 75 0.74 -14.02 4.46
N GLU A 76 0.08 -15.06 4.95
CA GLU A 76 -1.02 -15.72 4.24
C GLU A 76 -2.20 -14.77 4.05
N GLN A 77 -2.66 -14.13 5.13
CA GLN A 77 -3.70 -13.11 5.05
C GLN A 77 -3.28 -11.96 4.12
N ARG A 78 -2.04 -11.44 4.29
CA ARG A 78 -1.51 -10.37 3.43
C ARG A 78 -1.61 -10.74 1.95
N ASN A 79 -1.21 -11.95 1.58
CA ASN A 79 -1.21 -12.38 0.18
C ASN A 79 -2.63 -12.59 -0.34
N ALA A 80 -3.52 -13.18 0.47
CA ALA A 80 -4.93 -13.37 0.12
C ALA A 80 -5.66 -12.03 -0.10
N ASP A 81 -5.41 -11.05 0.77
CA ASP A 81 -6.00 -9.70 0.66
C ASP A 81 -5.52 -8.95 -0.61
N ILE A 82 -4.27 -9.20 -1.04
CA ILE A 82 -3.72 -8.65 -2.29
C ILE A 82 -4.39 -9.30 -3.50
N GLU A 83 -4.47 -10.64 -3.53
CA GLU A 83 -5.11 -11.38 -4.61
C GLU A 83 -6.59 -11.00 -4.76
N ALA A 84 -7.34 -10.96 -3.65
CA ALA A 84 -8.75 -10.61 -3.65
C ALA A 84 -9.01 -9.16 -4.09
N GLY A 85 -8.04 -8.25 -3.88
CA GLY A 85 -8.20 -6.83 -4.17
C GLY A 85 -7.72 -6.39 -5.56
N GLN A 86 -6.93 -7.22 -6.26
CA GLN A 86 -6.24 -6.80 -7.48
C GLN A 86 -7.15 -6.33 -8.63
N GLY A 87 -8.42 -6.76 -8.65
CA GLY A 87 -9.41 -6.42 -9.67
C GLY A 87 -10.49 -5.42 -9.23
N ARG A 88 -10.26 -4.67 -8.15
CA ARG A 88 -11.22 -3.64 -7.70
C ARG A 88 -11.30 -2.49 -8.73
N PRO A 89 -12.50 -1.95 -9.01
CA PRO A 89 -12.69 -0.76 -9.84
C PRO A 89 -12.21 0.50 -9.10
#